data_AF-A0A2G9USQ6-F1
#
_entry.id   AF-A0A2G9USQ6-F1
#
_cell.length_a   1.000
_cell.length_b   1.000
_cell.length_c   1.000
_cell.angle_alpha   90.00
_cell.angle_beta   90.00
_cell.angle_gamma   90.00
#
_symmetry.space_group_name_H-M   'P 1'
#
loop_
_entity.id
_entity.type
_entity.pdbx_description
1 polymer ?
#
loop_
_entity_poly.entity_id
_entity_poly.type
_entity_poly.pdbx_seq_one_letter_code
_entity_poly.pdbx_strand_id
1 'polypeptide(L)'
;MTIAKLKHHFMDVFKPQLGCCTKVKATLYLKTDAHLVFLKKRPVPYAFVPLLDPEIDHLVAQNFISAVDHSQRAAPIVVVRKANGSIRLRANFSTGLNDALTEHNPKLEPLFPRISAYGFRVRIDKCHIVVTQLTYLGNVITAARRRSDPKKVDAIIQMPKPKDTAQVRSFLGLINYYGAFVPKMRRLRLPLDPLLEEETTFN
;
A
#
# COMPACT_ATOMS: atom_id res chain seq x y z
N MET A 1 -7.91 29.57 -2.45
CA MET A 1 -9.09 28.72 -2.73
C MET A 1 -9.42 27.92 -1.47
N THR A 2 -10.63 28.01 -0.92
CA THR A 2 -11.01 27.31 0.33
C THR A 2 -11.44 25.86 0.07
N ILE A 3 -11.41 24.99 1.07
CA ILE A 3 -11.85 23.58 0.95
C ILE A 3 -13.33 23.52 0.51
N ALA A 4 -14.18 24.41 1.00
CA ALA A 4 -15.57 24.50 0.59
C ALA A 4 -15.71 24.81 -0.91
N LYS A 5 -14.92 25.77 -1.43
CA LYS A 5 -14.89 26.10 -2.86
C LYS A 5 -14.36 24.94 -3.71
N LEU A 6 -13.34 24.21 -3.23
CA LEU A 6 -12.80 23.02 -3.91
C LEU A 6 -13.83 21.88 -3.96
N LYS A 7 -14.52 21.60 -2.84
CA LYS A 7 -15.59 20.59 -2.76
C LYS A 7 -16.73 20.92 -3.70
N HIS A 8 -17.13 22.19 -3.74
CA HIS A 8 -18.21 22.66 -4.62
C HIS A 8 -17.81 22.58 -6.11
N HIS A 9 -16.57 22.92 -6.44
CA HIS A 9 -16.11 22.87 -7.83
C HIS A 9 -15.88 21.44 -8.35
N PHE A 10 -15.51 20.51 -7.46
CA PHE A 10 -15.27 19.09 -7.81
C PHE A 10 -16.19 18.15 -7.01
N MET A 11 -17.49 18.44 -6.94
CA MET A 11 -18.45 17.66 -6.15
C MET A 11 -18.43 16.17 -6.53
N ASP A 12 -18.31 15.87 -7.82
CA ASP A 12 -18.23 14.50 -8.31
C ASP A 12 -17.00 13.75 -7.79
N VAL A 13 -15.86 14.43 -7.60
CA VAL A 13 -14.64 13.80 -7.08
C VAL A 13 -14.79 13.34 -5.63
N PHE A 14 -15.59 14.06 -4.84
CA PHE A 14 -15.74 13.83 -3.40
C PHE A 14 -17.02 13.07 -3.03
N LYS A 15 -17.72 12.50 -4.01
CA LYS A 15 -18.84 11.58 -3.76
C LYS A 15 -18.37 10.40 -2.90
N PRO A 16 -19.18 9.95 -1.92
CA PRO A 16 -18.79 8.87 -1.00
C PRO A 16 -18.69 7.50 -1.69
N GLN A 17 -19.31 7.33 -2.85
CA GLN A 17 -19.23 6.13 -3.66
C GLN A 17 -17.83 5.97 -4.28
N LEU A 18 -17.45 4.73 -4.55
CA LEU A 18 -16.23 4.43 -5.30
C LEU A 18 -16.34 4.92 -6.74
N GLY A 19 -15.21 5.29 -7.31
CA GLY A 19 -15.09 5.71 -8.71
C GLY A 19 -14.85 4.54 -9.65
N CYS A 20 -15.08 4.77 -10.94
CA CYS A 20 -14.72 3.82 -12.01
C CYS A 20 -13.88 4.54 -13.05
N CYS A 21 -12.70 3.98 -13.37
CA CYS A 21 -11.84 4.54 -14.41
C CYS A 21 -12.49 4.32 -15.79
N THR A 22 -12.95 5.37 -16.46
CA THR A 22 -13.63 5.26 -17.77
C THR A 22 -12.71 5.46 -18.97
N LYS A 23 -11.49 5.97 -18.75
CA LYS A 23 -10.58 6.39 -19.83
C LYS A 23 -9.51 5.37 -20.16
N VAL A 24 -9.09 4.58 -19.17
CA VAL A 24 -8.00 3.61 -19.31
C VAL A 24 -8.40 2.31 -18.64
N LYS A 25 -8.21 1.20 -19.36
CA LYS A 25 -8.26 -0.13 -18.77
C LYS A 25 -6.84 -0.48 -18.32
N ALA A 26 -6.70 -0.96 -17.08
CA ALA A 26 -5.43 -1.47 -16.60
C ALA A 26 -5.11 -2.77 -17.35
N THR A 27 -4.05 -2.75 -18.17
CA THR A 27 -3.52 -3.96 -18.80
C THR A 27 -2.36 -4.45 -17.95
N LEU A 28 -2.45 -5.70 -17.53
CA LEU A 28 -1.40 -6.38 -16.79
C LEU A 28 -0.55 -7.17 -17.78
N TYR A 29 0.75 -6.92 -17.77
CA TYR A 29 1.72 -7.62 -18.61
C TYR A 29 2.45 -8.67 -17.77
N LEU A 30 2.59 -9.86 -18.33
CA LEU A 30 3.31 -10.95 -17.68
C LEU A 30 4.76 -10.97 -18.17
N LYS A 31 5.69 -11.40 -17.30
CA LYS A 31 7.06 -11.72 -17.68
C LYS A 31 7.05 -12.84 -18.73
N THR A 32 8.07 -12.84 -19.59
CA THR A 32 8.32 -13.97 -20.50
C THR A 32 8.39 -15.25 -19.67
N ASP A 33 7.62 -16.27 -20.06
CA ASP A 33 7.52 -17.59 -19.38
C ASP A 33 6.82 -17.60 -18.01
N ALA A 34 6.05 -16.57 -17.66
CA ALA A 34 5.28 -16.58 -16.41
C ALA A 34 4.15 -17.63 -16.42
N HIS A 35 4.19 -18.54 -15.45
CA HIS A 35 3.16 -19.57 -15.27
C HIS A 35 2.21 -19.21 -14.13
N LEU A 36 0.96 -18.87 -14.48
CA LEU A 36 -0.11 -18.66 -13.51
C LEU A 36 -0.87 -19.95 -13.29
N VAL A 37 -1.03 -20.34 -12.02
CA VAL A 37 -1.70 -21.58 -11.62
C VAL A 37 -3.10 -21.31 -11.07
N PHE A 38 -3.97 -22.32 -11.17
CA PHE A 38 -5.26 -22.33 -10.50
C PHE A 38 -5.10 -22.83 -9.06
N LEU A 39 -5.38 -21.97 -8.08
CA LEU A 39 -5.38 -22.34 -6.68
C LEU A 39 -6.80 -22.38 -6.14
N LYS A 40 -7.16 -23.51 -5.51
CA LYS A 40 -8.46 -23.69 -4.87
C LYS A 40 -8.66 -22.70 -3.72
N LYS A 41 -9.92 -22.34 -3.46
CA LYS A 41 -10.29 -21.50 -2.32
C LYS A 41 -9.83 -22.14 -1.00
N ARG A 42 -9.42 -21.30 -0.05
CA ARG A 42 -9.09 -21.76 1.31
C ARG A 42 -10.38 -21.93 2.12
N PRO A 43 -10.42 -22.88 3.07
CA PRO A 43 -11.52 -22.96 4.03
C PRO A 43 -11.66 -21.63 4.78
N VAL A 44 -12.90 -21.17 4.93
CA VAL A 44 -13.22 -19.95 5.68
C VAL A 44 -13.81 -20.37 7.02
N PRO A 45 -13.37 -19.78 8.15
CA PRO A 45 -13.99 -20.02 9.45
C PRO A 45 -15.50 -19.80 9.40
N TYR A 46 -16.28 -20.71 10.00
CA TYR A 46 -17.75 -20.68 9.94
C TYR A 46 -18.35 -19.35 10.42
N ALA A 47 -17.68 -18.68 11.37
CA ALA A 47 -18.09 -17.36 11.89
C ALA A 47 -18.11 -16.24 10.84
N PHE A 48 -17.39 -16.38 9.73
CA PHE A 48 -17.34 -15.38 8.67
C PHE A 48 -18.30 -15.68 7.52
N VAL A 49 -18.83 -16.91 7.42
CA VAL A 49 -19.71 -17.32 6.32
C VAL A 49 -20.95 -16.42 6.21
N PRO A 50 -21.66 -16.08 7.31
CA PRO A 50 -22.84 -15.19 7.23
C PRO A 50 -22.51 -13.75 6.78
N LEU A 51 -21.24 -13.34 6.88
CA LEU A 51 -20.78 -12.01 6.47
C LEU A 51 -20.21 -12.00 5.05
N LEU A 52 -19.83 -13.17 4.53
CA LEU A 52 -19.12 -13.31 3.28
C LEU A 52 -20.03 -13.09 2.08
N ASP A 53 -21.17 -13.79 2.04
CA ASP A 53 -22.09 -13.75 0.90
C ASP A 53 -22.65 -12.33 0.67
N PRO A 54 -23.13 -11.59 1.69
CA PRO A 54 -23.60 -10.22 1.50
C PRO A 54 -22.51 -9.27 0.99
N GLU A 55 -21.25 -9.47 1.39
CA GLU A 55 -20.13 -8.66 0.90
C GLU A 55 -19.80 -8.98 -0.56
N ILE A 56 -19.86 -10.26 -0.97
CA ILE A 56 -19.69 -10.66 -2.37
C ILE A 56 -20.82 -10.08 -3.22
N ASP A 57 -22.07 -10.21 -2.79
CA ASP A 57 -23.25 -9.67 -3.49
C ASP A 57 -23.15 -8.15 -3.64
N HIS A 58 -22.71 -7.45 -2.59
CA HIS A 58 -22.46 -6.02 -2.64
C HIS A 58 -21.39 -5.66 -3.69
N LEU A 59 -20.29 -6.42 -3.77
CA LEU A 59 -19.25 -6.20 -4.78
C LEU A 59 -19.74 -6.48 -6.21
N VAL A 60 -20.59 -7.49 -6.39
CA VAL A 60 -21.22 -7.80 -7.68
C VAL A 60 -22.20 -6.70 -8.08
N ALA A 61 -23.07 -6.25 -7.17
CA ALA A 61 -24.01 -5.16 -7.41
C ALA A 61 -23.33 -3.83 -7.78
N GLN A 62 -22.12 -3.60 -7.27
CA GLN A 62 -21.30 -2.43 -7.61
C GLN A 62 -20.44 -2.62 -8.88
N ASN A 63 -20.55 -3.76 -9.56
CA ASN A 63 -19.76 -4.13 -10.74
C ASN A 63 -18.23 -4.14 -10.47
N PHE A 64 -17.81 -4.46 -9.24
CA PHE A 64 -16.39 -4.64 -8.92
C PHE A 64 -15.87 -6.00 -9.32
N ILE A 65 -16.71 -7.01 -9.20
CA ILE A 65 -16.46 -8.39 -9.64
C ILE A 65 -17.70 -8.89 -10.36
N SER A 66 -17.51 -9.92 -11.19
CA SER A 66 -18.60 -10.63 -11.85
C SER A 66 -18.37 -12.13 -11.72
N ALA A 67 -19.45 -12.89 -11.78
CA ALA A 67 -19.35 -14.34 -11.90
C ALA A 67 -18.69 -14.72 -13.24
N VAL A 68 -17.94 -15.82 -13.23
CA VAL A 68 -17.36 -16.46 -14.42
C VAL A 68 -17.64 -17.95 -14.34
N ASP A 69 -17.95 -18.59 -15.47
CA ASP A 69 -18.26 -20.02 -15.48
C ASP A 69 -17.03 -20.88 -15.19
N HIS A 70 -15.89 -20.48 -15.75
CA HIS A 70 -14.63 -21.19 -15.59
C HIS A 70 -13.45 -20.21 -15.68
N SER A 71 -12.36 -20.55 -14.99
CA SER A 71 -11.09 -19.86 -15.13
C SER A 71 -9.94 -20.85 -15.04
N GLN A 72 -8.98 -20.72 -15.96
CA GLN A 72 -7.72 -21.46 -15.93
C GLN A 72 -6.80 -21.00 -14.78
N ARG A 73 -7.09 -19.85 -14.17
CA ARG A 73 -6.25 -19.17 -13.18
C ARG A 73 -7.10 -18.65 -12.04
N ALA A 74 -6.67 -18.90 -10.81
CA ALA A 74 -7.39 -18.41 -9.63
C ALA A 74 -6.42 -18.16 -8.48
N ALA A 75 -6.60 -17.03 -7.80
CA ALA A 75 -5.96 -16.76 -6.53
C ALA A 75 -6.99 -16.97 -5.41
N PRO A 76 -6.59 -17.57 -4.27
CA PRO A 76 -7.51 -17.76 -3.16
C PRO A 76 -7.83 -16.42 -2.51
N ILE A 77 -9.05 -16.30 -1.96
CA ILE A 77 -9.46 -15.15 -1.16
C ILE A 77 -9.15 -15.42 0.31
N VAL A 78 -8.72 -14.38 1.01
CA VAL A 78 -8.51 -14.33 2.46
C VAL A 78 -9.51 -13.35 3.06
N VAL A 79 -10.25 -13.81 4.06
CA VAL A 79 -11.25 -13.00 4.78
C VAL A 79 -10.62 -12.48 6.07
N VAL A 80 -10.74 -11.19 6.32
CA VAL A 80 -10.19 -10.56 7.54
C VAL A 80 -11.25 -9.70 8.21
N ARG A 81 -11.40 -9.86 9.53
CA ARG A 81 -12.28 -9.02 10.35
C ARG A 81 -11.63 -7.65 10.60
N LYS A 82 -12.40 -6.58 10.44
CA LYS A 82 -12.02 -5.21 10.80
C LYS A 82 -12.38 -4.93 12.26
N ALA A 83 -11.76 -3.90 12.83
CA ALA A 83 -12.03 -3.46 14.20
C ALA A 83 -13.49 -3.05 14.43
N ASN A 84 -14.19 -2.54 13.40
CA ASN A 84 -15.61 -2.19 13.46
C ASN A 84 -16.56 -3.39 13.29
N GLY A 85 -16.04 -4.62 13.32
CA GLY A 85 -16.82 -5.86 13.19
C GLY A 85 -17.09 -6.33 11.77
N SER A 86 -16.97 -5.47 10.74
CA SER A 86 -17.17 -5.86 9.34
C SER A 86 -16.03 -6.74 8.81
N ILE A 87 -16.21 -7.37 7.65
CA ILE A 87 -15.12 -8.12 6.98
C ILE A 87 -14.42 -7.28 5.90
N ARG A 88 -13.25 -7.76 5.46
CA ARG A 88 -12.50 -7.33 4.28
C ARG A 88 -12.07 -8.56 3.51
N LEU A 89 -12.42 -8.62 2.22
CA LEU A 89 -11.94 -9.63 1.28
C LEU A 89 -10.60 -9.20 0.69
N ARG A 90 -9.65 -10.13 0.61
CA ARG A 90 -8.34 -9.91 -0.02
C ARG A 90 -8.01 -11.07 -0.94
N ALA A 91 -7.81 -10.80 -2.22
CA ALA A 91 -7.20 -11.78 -3.12
C ALA A 91 -5.71 -11.93 -2.79
N ASN A 92 -5.26 -13.17 -2.60
CA ASN A 92 -3.87 -13.46 -2.27
C ASN A 92 -3.03 -13.60 -3.54
N PHE A 93 -2.67 -12.47 -4.17
CA PHE A 93 -1.88 -12.45 -5.40
C PHE A 93 -0.39 -12.78 -5.20
N SER A 94 0.07 -12.87 -3.95
CA SER A 94 1.43 -13.33 -3.63
C SER A 94 1.66 -14.81 -3.91
N THR A 95 0.61 -15.57 -4.28
CA THR A 95 0.73 -16.98 -4.65
C THR A 95 1.11 -17.20 -6.12
N GLY A 96 1.74 -16.21 -6.76
CA GLY A 96 2.29 -16.32 -8.10
C GLY A 96 1.97 -15.16 -9.05
N LEU A 97 0.83 -14.45 -8.88
CA LEU A 97 0.49 -13.35 -9.78
C LEU A 97 1.47 -12.18 -9.63
N ASN A 98 1.82 -11.79 -8.41
CA ASN A 98 2.73 -10.67 -8.20
C ASN A 98 4.11 -10.91 -8.83
N ASP A 99 4.66 -12.12 -8.71
CA ASP A 99 5.96 -12.47 -9.28
C ASP A 99 5.93 -12.53 -10.81
N ALA A 100 4.77 -12.88 -11.38
CA ALA A 100 4.54 -12.99 -12.81
C ALA A 100 4.39 -11.64 -13.53
N LEU A 101 4.07 -10.55 -12.83
CA LEU A 101 3.82 -9.24 -13.44
C LEU A 101 5.11 -8.48 -13.77
N THR A 102 5.10 -7.72 -14.86
CA THR A 102 6.13 -6.72 -15.16
C THR A 102 5.80 -5.37 -14.53
N GLU A 103 6.81 -4.61 -14.12
CA GLU A 103 6.61 -3.27 -13.55
C GLU A 103 6.18 -2.27 -14.63
N HIS A 104 5.13 -1.49 -14.33
CA HIS A 104 4.67 -0.40 -15.19
C HIS A 104 4.76 0.92 -14.42
N ASN A 105 5.43 1.92 -14.99
CA ASN A 105 5.62 3.23 -14.35
C ASN A 105 4.98 4.36 -15.17
N PRO A 106 3.71 4.74 -14.91
CA PRO A 106 3.09 5.85 -15.61
C PRO A 106 3.47 7.20 -14.98
N LYS A 107 3.72 8.20 -15.84
CA LYS A 107 4.05 9.58 -15.43
C LYS A 107 2.80 10.34 -14.94
N LEU A 108 2.99 11.18 -13.92
CA LEU A 108 1.93 11.99 -13.31
C LEU A 108 1.90 13.41 -13.90
N GLU A 109 0.70 13.88 -14.26
CA GLU A 109 0.39 15.25 -14.75
C GLU A 109 -0.88 15.76 -14.00
N PRO A 110 -1.50 16.92 -14.32
CA PRO A 110 -2.31 17.68 -13.35
C PRO A 110 -3.50 16.90 -12.77
N LEU A 111 -3.54 16.87 -11.43
CA LEU A 111 -4.18 15.84 -10.61
C LEU A 111 -5.72 15.89 -10.64
N PHE A 112 -6.34 17.01 -10.27
CA PHE A 112 -7.80 17.06 -10.05
C PHE A 112 -8.65 16.99 -11.33
N PRO A 113 -8.32 17.73 -12.42
CA PRO A 113 -9.03 17.57 -13.69
C PRO A 113 -8.94 16.14 -14.22
N ARG A 114 -7.80 15.47 -14.06
CA ARG A 114 -7.65 14.05 -14.44
C ARG A 114 -8.45 13.12 -13.56
N ILE A 115 -8.39 13.26 -12.23
CA ILE A 115 -9.18 12.42 -11.31
C ILE A 115 -10.65 12.44 -11.73
N SER A 116 -11.18 13.63 -11.98
CA SER A 116 -12.57 13.79 -12.44
C SER A 116 -12.78 13.18 -13.83
N ALA A 117 -11.96 13.55 -14.82
CA ALA A 117 -12.11 13.10 -16.20
C ALA A 117 -11.95 11.58 -16.37
N TYR A 118 -11.14 10.96 -15.51
CA TYR A 118 -10.93 9.51 -15.48
C TYR A 118 -12.01 8.81 -14.66
N GLY A 119 -12.80 9.50 -13.84
CA GLY A 119 -13.84 8.90 -13.01
C GLY A 119 -13.34 8.35 -11.66
N PHE A 120 -12.13 8.72 -11.25
CA PHE A 120 -11.63 8.44 -9.91
C PHE A 120 -12.40 9.26 -8.85
N ARG A 121 -12.42 8.74 -7.62
CA ARG A 121 -13.03 9.37 -6.44
C ARG A 121 -12.00 9.47 -5.34
N VAL A 122 -12.07 10.56 -4.58
CA VAL A 122 -11.10 10.87 -3.52
C VAL A 122 -11.82 10.95 -2.19
N ARG A 123 -11.32 10.17 -1.23
CA ARG A 123 -11.79 10.18 0.15
C ARG A 123 -11.30 11.41 0.87
N ILE A 124 -12.16 12.43 0.94
CA ILE A 124 -11.81 13.72 1.55
C ILE A 124 -11.38 13.59 3.02
N ASP A 125 -11.94 12.63 3.75
CA ASP A 125 -11.59 12.29 5.15
C ASP A 125 -10.11 11.92 5.33
N LYS A 126 -9.44 11.51 4.24
CA LYS A 126 -8.02 11.14 4.23
C LYS A 126 -7.13 12.17 3.57
N CYS A 127 -7.69 13.25 3.03
CA CYS A 127 -6.95 14.27 2.31
C CYS A 127 -6.56 15.42 3.24
N HIS A 128 -5.28 15.75 3.22
CA HIS A 128 -4.76 16.95 3.86
C HIS A 128 -4.56 18.00 2.77
N ILE A 129 -5.53 18.90 2.62
CA ILE A 129 -5.57 19.89 1.54
C ILE A 129 -5.38 21.27 2.13
N VAL A 130 -4.55 22.10 1.48
CA VAL A 130 -4.19 23.46 1.94
C VAL A 130 -3.63 23.44 3.37
N VAL A 131 -2.66 22.55 3.63
CA VAL A 131 -1.93 22.49 4.90
C VAL A 131 -0.52 23.06 4.72
N THR A 132 0.00 23.75 5.74
CA THR A 132 1.38 24.30 5.75
C THR A 132 2.43 23.24 6.10
N GLN A 133 1.97 22.12 6.66
CA GLN A 133 2.77 20.98 7.06
C GLN A 133 1.98 19.68 6.81
N LEU A 134 2.64 18.67 6.25
CA LEU A 134 2.06 17.35 5.98
C LEU A 134 3.04 16.24 6.35
N THR A 135 2.56 15.21 7.04
CA THR A 135 3.31 13.95 7.16
C THR A 135 3.00 13.05 5.97
N TYR A 136 4.00 12.74 5.16
CA TYR A 136 3.89 11.88 3.99
C TYR A 136 5.10 10.96 3.86
N LEU A 137 4.86 9.65 3.69
CA LEU A 137 5.90 8.62 3.59
C LEU A 137 7.00 8.77 4.66
N GLY A 138 6.62 8.80 5.95
CA GLY A 138 7.60 8.89 7.06
C GLY A 138 8.37 10.21 7.14
N ASN A 139 7.98 11.23 6.39
CA ASN A 139 8.58 12.56 6.41
C ASN A 139 7.54 13.61 6.79
N VAL A 140 7.97 14.62 7.53
CA VAL A 140 7.25 15.88 7.72
C VAL A 140 7.73 16.86 6.65
N ILE A 141 6.81 17.27 5.79
CA ILE A 141 7.03 18.19 4.68
C ILE A 141 6.42 19.54 5.07
N THR A 142 7.24 20.59 5.11
CA THR A 142 6.78 21.99 5.27
C THR A 142 7.22 22.83 4.08
N ALA A 143 6.73 24.06 3.99
CA ALA A 143 7.15 25.02 2.95
C ALA A 143 8.67 25.26 2.90
N ALA A 144 9.35 25.16 4.05
CA ALA A 144 10.77 25.47 4.15
C ALA A 144 11.68 24.23 3.99
N ARG A 145 11.26 23.07 4.50
CA ARG A 145 12.09 21.86 4.47
C ARG A 145 11.32 20.57 4.63
N ARG A 146 11.92 19.49 4.13
CA ARG A 146 11.56 18.10 4.46
C ARG A 146 12.37 17.66 5.68
N ARG A 147 11.75 16.96 6.61
CA ARG A 147 12.40 16.32 7.78
C ARG A 147 11.84 14.92 7.99
N SER A 148 12.57 14.04 8.66
CA SER A 148 12.03 12.77 9.15
C SER A 148 10.87 13.01 10.10
N ASP A 149 9.85 12.14 10.07
CA ASP A 149 8.75 12.17 11.03
C ASP A 149 9.27 11.81 12.44
N PRO A 150 9.15 12.71 13.44
CA PRO A 150 9.60 12.44 14.80
C PRO A 150 9.05 11.14 15.36
N LYS A 151 7.79 10.80 15.07
CA LYS A 151 7.18 9.55 15.56
C LYS A 151 7.88 8.30 15.01
N LYS A 152 8.37 8.38 13.77
CA LYS A 152 9.12 7.29 13.15
C LYS A 152 10.55 7.23 13.68
N VAL A 153 11.15 8.38 13.99
CA VAL A 153 12.46 8.46 14.63
C VAL A 153 12.40 7.89 16.06
N ASP A 154 11.40 8.29 16.84
CA ASP A 154 11.19 7.79 18.21
C ASP A 154 11.01 6.27 18.22
N ALA A 155 10.26 5.72 17.26
CA ALA A 155 10.12 4.28 17.11
C ALA A 155 11.45 3.56 16.82
N ILE A 156 12.37 4.20 16.06
CA ILE A 156 13.72 3.67 15.82
C ILE A 156 14.57 3.73 17.08
N ILE A 157 14.48 4.83 17.85
CA ILE A 157 15.19 4.99 19.12
C ILE A 157 14.76 3.93 20.13
N GLN A 158 13.48 3.58 20.16
CA GLN A 158 12.92 2.57 21.06
C GLN A 158 13.08 1.12 20.55
N MET A 159 13.77 0.90 19.42
CA MET A 159 13.97 -0.47 18.93
C MET A 159 14.86 -1.27 19.88
N PRO A 160 14.52 -2.54 20.13
CA PRO A 160 15.41 -3.42 20.88
C PRO A 160 16.72 -3.63 20.12
N LYS A 161 17.81 -3.82 20.88
CA LYS A 161 19.13 -4.15 20.31
C LYS A 161 19.02 -5.40 19.43
N PRO A 162 19.47 -5.35 18.15
CA PRO A 162 19.48 -6.52 17.27
C PRO A 162 20.29 -7.67 17.87
N LYS A 163 19.74 -8.89 17.77
CA LYS A 163 20.35 -10.11 18.34
C LYS A 163 20.89 -11.07 17.27
N ASP A 164 20.59 -10.81 16.02
CA ASP A 164 20.98 -11.67 14.89
C ASP A 164 21.23 -10.84 13.62
N THR A 165 21.89 -11.46 12.64
CA THR A 165 22.25 -10.84 11.37
C THR A 165 21.03 -10.38 10.56
N ALA A 166 19.88 -11.06 10.67
CA ALA A 166 18.65 -10.68 9.98
C ALA A 166 18.05 -9.39 10.57
N GLN A 167 18.08 -9.25 11.89
CA GLN A 167 17.67 -8.04 12.61
C GLN A 167 18.61 -6.87 12.30
N VAL A 168 19.93 -7.10 12.22
CA VAL A 168 20.88 -6.07 11.79
C VAL A 168 20.60 -5.61 10.37
N ARG A 169 20.38 -6.54 9.41
CA ARG A 169 20.00 -6.21 8.02
C ARG A 169 18.72 -5.39 7.96
N SER A 170 17.71 -5.79 8.73
CA SER A 170 16.42 -5.08 8.81
C SER A 170 16.60 -3.65 9.36
N PHE A 171 17.34 -3.51 10.46
CA PHE A 171 17.64 -2.23 11.09
C PHE A 171 18.44 -1.31 10.16
N LEU A 172 19.50 -1.81 9.52
CA LEU A 172 20.30 -1.03 8.57
C LEU A 172 19.50 -0.62 7.34
N GLY A 173 18.63 -1.50 6.83
CA GLY A 173 17.70 -1.15 5.75
C GLY A 173 16.79 0.02 6.13
N LEU A 174 16.25 0.00 7.36
CA LEU A 174 15.42 1.08 7.88
C LEU A 174 16.19 2.38 8.08
N ILE A 175 17.39 2.33 8.65
CA ILE A 175 18.23 3.52 8.85
C ILE A 175 18.65 4.13 7.51
N ASN A 176 18.94 3.30 6.51
CA ASN A 176 19.32 3.76 5.19
C ASN A 176 18.22 4.60 4.52
N TYR A 177 16.94 4.32 4.79
CA TYR A 177 15.81 5.14 4.35
C TYR A 177 15.93 6.60 4.80
N TYR A 178 16.47 6.83 6.00
CA TYR A 178 16.69 8.18 6.57
C TYR A 178 18.11 8.70 6.33
N GLY A 179 18.94 8.00 5.57
CA GLY A 179 20.34 8.36 5.31
C GLY A 179 20.52 9.79 4.78
N ALA A 180 19.57 10.28 3.98
CA ALA A 180 19.56 11.63 3.45
C ALA A 180 19.51 12.74 4.52
N PHE A 181 19.05 12.43 5.74
CA PHE A 181 18.98 13.38 6.86
C PHE A 181 20.15 13.28 7.83
N VAL A 182 21.07 12.33 7.62
CA VAL A 182 22.21 12.06 8.52
C VAL A 182 23.51 12.23 7.74
N PRO A 183 24.13 13.42 7.76
CA PRO A 183 25.31 13.74 6.94
C PRO A 183 26.51 12.80 7.12
N LYS A 184 26.63 12.17 8.29
CA LYS A 184 27.72 11.24 8.63
C LYS A 184 27.26 9.78 8.68
N MET A 185 26.14 9.44 8.03
CA MET A 185 25.54 8.10 8.09
C MET A 185 26.54 6.99 7.78
N ARG A 186 27.31 7.15 6.69
CA ARG A 186 28.31 6.16 6.30
C ARG A 186 29.31 5.87 7.41
N ARG A 187 29.83 6.91 8.08
CA ARG A 187 30.79 6.76 9.19
C ARG A 187 30.16 6.10 10.42
N LEU A 188 28.93 6.46 10.73
CA LEU A 188 28.18 5.90 11.87
C LEU A 188 27.78 4.44 11.65
N ARG A 189 27.62 4.03 10.39
CA ARG A 189 27.27 2.66 10.00
C ARG A 189 28.47 1.70 10.03
N LEU A 190 29.69 2.17 9.76
CA LEU A 190 30.90 1.33 9.66
C LEU A 190 31.05 0.29 10.80
N PRO A 191 30.81 0.62 12.08
CA PRO A 191 30.97 -0.36 13.16
C PRO A 191 29.94 -1.51 13.12
N LEU A 192 28.85 -1.36 12.36
CA LEU A 192 27.77 -2.33 12.24
C LEU A 192 27.92 -3.21 11.00
N ASP A 193 28.76 -2.84 10.03
CA ASP A 193 28.98 -3.64 8.82
C ASP A 193 29.59 -5.03 9.12
N PRO A 194 30.54 -5.19 10.07
CA PRO A 194 31.04 -6.52 10.46
C PRO A 194 29.98 -7.46 11.06
N LEU A 195 28.90 -6.90 11.64
CA LEU A 195 27.78 -7.69 12.19
C LEU A 195 26.86 -8.27 11.11
N LEU A 196 27.16 -8.03 9.83
CA LEU A 196 26.44 -8.60 8.69
C LEU A 196 27.09 -9.88 8.15
N GLU A 197 28.30 -10.19 8.61
CA GLU A 197 29.09 -11.36 8.24
C GLU A 197 28.64 -12.60 9.04
N GLU A 198 28.88 -13.81 8.51
CA GLU A 198 28.29 -15.05 9.05
C GLU A 198 28.95 -15.54 10.36
N GLU A 199 30.12 -15.02 10.73
CA GLU A 199 30.91 -15.48 11.89
C GLU A 199 30.95 -14.51 13.10
N THR A 200 30.14 -13.45 13.12
CA THR A 200 30.16 -12.48 14.24
C THR A 200 29.31 -12.90 15.44
N THR A 201 29.90 -12.87 16.63
CA THR A 201 29.20 -13.10 17.90
C THR A 201 28.51 -11.83 18.40
N PHE A 202 27.20 -11.92 18.64
CA PHE A 202 26.38 -10.86 19.23
C PHE A 202 26.51 -10.91 20.76
N ASN A 203 27.37 -10.07 21.34
CA ASN A 203 27.43 -9.83 22.79
C ASN A 203 26.36 -8.82 23.24
#